data_AF-A0A7V5J1B5-F1
#
_entry.id   AF-A0A7V5J1B5-F1
#
_cell.length_a   1.000
_cell.length_b   1.000
_cell.length_c   1.000
_cell.angle_alpha   90.00
_cell.angle_beta   90.00
_cell.angle_gamma   90.00
#
_symmetry.space_group_name_H-M   'P 1'
#
loop_
_entity.id
_entity.type
_entity.pdbx_description
1 polymer ?
#
loop_
_entity_poly.entity_id
_entity_poly.type
_entity_poly.pdbx_seq_one_letter_code
_entity_poly.pdbx_strand_id
1 'polypeptide(L)'
;MRKTVSLLLLFAWVVFAKEPNMEQIVLTTVEDQNITLTSTEKGIDFGIHHGKVVILDFLHTKCPPCTRGLEEMGIIQQKYP
;
A
#
# COMPACT_ATOMS: atom_id res chain seq x y z
N MET A 1 -2.68 49.06 6.42
CA MET A 1 -2.51 47.99 7.45
C MET A 1 -3.43 46.78 7.26
N ARG A 2 -4.63 46.91 6.69
CA ARG A 2 -5.57 45.76 6.53
C ARG A 2 -5.19 44.75 5.43
N LYS A 3 -4.44 45.17 4.40
CA LYS A 3 -4.02 44.29 3.28
C LYS A 3 -2.77 43.44 3.57
N THR A 4 -1.90 43.91 4.48
CA THR A 4 -0.67 43.19 4.86
C THR A 4 -0.94 42.01 5.79
N VAL A 5 -1.95 42.10 6.65
CA VAL A 5 -2.39 41.00 7.52
C VAL A 5 -3.00 39.85 6.70
N SER A 6 -3.72 40.16 5.63
CA SER A 6 -4.34 39.16 4.77
C SER A 6 -3.31 38.32 4.00
N LEU A 7 -2.15 38.90 3.65
CA LEU A 7 -1.07 38.19 2.95
C LEU A 7 -0.34 37.21 3.88
N LEU A 8 -0.17 37.59 5.16
CA LEU A 8 0.44 36.74 6.20
C LEU A 8 -0.43 35.53 6.54
N LEU A 9 -1.77 35.70 6.57
CA LEU A 9 -2.71 34.60 6.80
C LEU A 9 -2.74 33.58 5.65
N LEU A 10 -2.60 34.03 4.40
CA LEU A 10 -2.48 33.13 3.24
C LEU A 10 -1.17 32.34 3.26
N PHE A 11 -0.08 32.95 3.70
CA PHE A 11 1.23 32.28 3.78
C PHE A 11 1.25 31.20 4.87
N ALA A 12 0.56 31.43 6.00
CA ALA A 12 0.45 30.45 7.06
C ALA A 12 -0.32 29.18 6.64
N TRP A 13 -1.32 29.30 5.75
CA TRP A 13 -2.06 28.15 5.23
C TRP A 13 -1.22 27.22 4.36
N VAL A 14 -0.32 27.79 3.55
CA VAL A 14 0.53 27.01 2.62
C VAL A 14 1.57 26.19 3.40
N VAL A 15 2.09 26.70 4.52
CA VAL A 15 3.11 26.01 5.33
C VAL A 15 2.54 24.79 6.09
N PHE A 16 1.22 24.75 6.34
CA PHE A 16 0.56 23.61 6.99
C PHE A 16 0.04 22.54 6.03
N ALA A 17 0.09 22.77 4.72
CA ALA A 17 -0.14 21.73 3.71
C ALA A 17 1.07 20.80 3.64
N LYS A 18 1.28 20.01 4.69
CA LYS A 18 2.26 18.92 4.70
C LYS A 18 1.77 17.86 3.71
N GLU A 19 2.46 17.71 2.59
CA GLU A 19 2.21 16.60 1.67
C GLU A 19 2.44 15.28 2.42
N PRO A 20 1.46 14.36 2.44
CA PRO A 20 1.69 13.05 3.01
C PRO A 20 2.77 12.38 2.16
N ASN A 21 3.94 12.15 2.76
CA ASN A 21 5.00 11.37 2.16
C ASN A 21 4.54 9.91 2.13
N MET A 22 3.77 9.56 1.10
CA MET A 22 3.28 8.21 0.88
C MET A 22 4.39 7.42 0.20
N GLU A 23 5.10 6.62 0.97
CA GLU A 23 6.05 5.66 0.43
C GLU A 23 5.31 4.60 -0.38
N GLN A 24 5.72 4.40 -1.62
CA GLN A 24 5.18 3.39 -2.53
C GLN A 24 6.12 2.20 -2.59
N ILE A 25 5.56 0.99 -2.50
CA ILE A 25 6.26 -0.27 -2.70
C ILE A 25 5.66 -0.93 -3.93
N VAL A 26 6.48 -1.20 -4.94
CA VAL A 26 6.04 -1.94 -6.13
C VAL A 26 6.50 -3.38 -5.97
N LEU A 27 5.54 -4.31 -5.90
CA LEU A 27 5.79 -5.74 -5.94
C LEU A 27 5.66 -6.24 -7.38
N THR A 28 6.62 -7.02 -7.85
CA THR A 28 6.53 -7.72 -9.13
C THR A 28 6.26 -9.18 -8.87
N THR A 29 5.18 -9.69 -9.46
CA THR A 29 4.78 -11.11 -9.35
C THR A 29 5.68 -12.00 -10.21
N VAL A 30 5.58 -13.32 -10.02
CA VAL A 30 6.28 -14.31 -10.87
C VAL A 30 5.78 -14.34 -12.32
N GLU A 31 4.69 -13.65 -12.62
CA GLU A 31 4.11 -13.46 -13.96
C GLU A 31 4.43 -12.07 -14.54
N ASP A 32 5.42 -11.37 -13.96
CA ASP A 32 5.85 -10.02 -14.34
C ASP A 32 4.76 -8.94 -14.24
N GLN A 33 3.68 -9.20 -13.48
CA GLN A 33 2.66 -8.21 -13.17
C GLN A 33 3.09 -7.36 -11.97
N ASN A 34 2.84 -6.04 -12.04
CA ASN A 34 3.15 -5.11 -10.97
C ASN A 34 1.93 -4.86 -10.07
N ILE A 35 2.14 -4.95 -8.76
CA ILE A 35 1.20 -4.59 -7.71
C ILE A 35 1.81 -3.41 -6.95
N THR A 36 1.18 -2.24 -7.06
CA THR A 36 1.61 -1.05 -6.32
C THR A 36 0.89 -1.00 -4.98
N LEU A 37 1.68 -1.01 -3.91
CA LEU A 37 1.22 -0.80 -2.54
C LEU A 37 1.57 0.61 -2.10
N THR A 38 0.63 1.31 -1.49
CA THR A 38 0.87 2.67 -0.97
C THR A 38 0.74 2.67 0.54
N SER A 39 1.78 3.13 1.24
CA SER A 39 1.70 3.36 2.68
C SER A 39 0.82 4.57 2.98
N THR A 40 -0.12 4.41 3.91
CA THR A 40 -1.05 5.43 4.36
C THR A 40 -0.96 5.57 5.88
N GLU A 41 -1.47 6.67 6.44
CA GLU A 41 -1.51 6.86 7.90
C GLU A 41 -2.25 5.73 8.65
N LYS A 42 -3.15 5.01 7.97
CA LYS A 42 -4.00 3.96 8.56
C LYS A 42 -3.55 2.54 8.22
N GLY A 43 -2.48 2.37 7.43
CA GLY A 43 -2.02 1.06 6.98
C GLY A 43 -1.61 1.07 5.50
N ILE A 44 -1.80 -0.05 4.82
CA ILE A 44 -1.38 -0.24 3.42
C ILE A 44 -2.60 -0.23 2.50
N ASP A 45 -2.54 0.59 1.46
CA ASP A 45 -3.46 0.54 0.34
C ASP A 45 -2.96 -0.48 -0.70
N PHE A 46 -3.78 -1.49 -0.96
CA PHE A 46 -3.51 -2.56 -1.93
C PHE A 46 -4.03 -2.26 -3.35
N GLY A 47 -4.38 -1.00 -3.65
CA GLY A 47 -4.76 -0.53 -4.97
C GLY A 47 -5.93 -1.31 -5.57
N ILE A 48 -5.65 -2.14 -6.58
CA ILE A 48 -6.67 -2.88 -7.35
C ILE A 48 -7.45 -3.92 -6.52
N HIS A 49 -7.02 -4.22 -5.28
CA HIS A 49 -7.66 -5.20 -4.42
C HIS A 49 -8.66 -4.61 -3.41
N HIS A 50 -9.16 -3.40 -3.64
CA HIS A 50 -10.19 -2.79 -2.78
C HIS A 50 -11.45 -3.67 -2.68
N GLY A 51 -12.00 -3.78 -1.47
CA GLY A 51 -13.17 -4.60 -1.20
C GLY A 51 -12.88 -6.11 -1.12
N LYS A 52 -11.62 -6.54 -1.32
CA LYS A 52 -11.19 -7.92 -1.10
C LYS A 52 -10.52 -8.07 0.28
N VAL A 53 -10.60 -9.27 0.84
CA VAL A 53 -9.72 -9.68 1.95
C VAL A 53 -8.39 -10.08 1.35
N VAL A 54 -7.30 -9.42 1.77
CA VAL A 54 -5.94 -9.71 1.30
C VAL A 54 -5.21 -10.49 2.39
N ILE A 55 -4.66 -11.65 2.02
CA ILE A 55 -3.83 -12.49 2.88
C ILE A 55 -2.39 -12.36 2.40
N LEU A 56 -1.48 -11.95 3.29
CA LEU A 56 -0.05 -11.89 3.04
C LEU A 56 0.65 -12.99 3.83
N ASP A 57 1.41 -13.82 3.13
CA ASP A 57 2.23 -14.87 3.72
C ASP A 57 3.70 -14.64 3.34
N PHE A 58 4.58 -14.58 4.33
CA PHE A 58 6.00 -14.27 4.16
C PHE A 58 6.83 -15.53 4.40
N LEU A 59 7.52 -15.97 3.35
CA LEU A 59 8.15 -17.29 3.28
C LEU A 59 9.61 -17.16 2.88
N HIS A 60 10.41 -18.18 3.22
CA HIS A 60 11.76 -18.29 2.70
C HIS A 60 11.85 -19.31 1.56
N THR A 61 12.61 -18.96 0.51
CA THR A 61 12.90 -19.85 -0.61
C THR A 61 13.71 -21.04 -0.09
N LYS A 62 13.12 -22.25 -0.15
CA LYS A 62 13.69 -23.53 0.37
C LYS A 62 13.41 -23.84 1.85
N CYS A 63 12.23 -23.47 2.32
CA CYS A 63 11.67 -23.99 3.57
C CYS A 63 10.63 -25.08 3.24
N PRO A 64 10.90 -26.38 3.48
CA PRO A 64 9.96 -27.47 3.15
C PRO A 64 8.55 -27.34 3.75
N PRO A 65 8.35 -26.89 5.01
CA PRO A 65 7.00 -26.66 5.53
C PRO A 65 6.31 -25.48 4.84
N CYS A 66 7.06 -24.48 4.39
CA CYS A 66 6.55 -23.32 3.68
C CYS A 66 6.00 -23.69 2.28
N THR A 67 6.58 -24.70 1.62
CA THR A 67 6.11 -25.17 0.30
C THR A 67 4.72 -25.81 0.37
N ARG A 68 4.40 -26.50 1.48
CA ARG A 68 3.05 -27.06 1.68
C ARG A 68 2.02 -25.97 1.97
N GLY A 69 2.39 -24.96 2.74
CA GLY A 69 1.52 -23.80 2.99
C GLY A 69 1.13 -23.08 1.70
N LEU A 70 2.09 -22.91 0.78
CA LEU A 70 1.83 -22.34 -0.54
C LEU A 70 0.80 -23.12 -1.37
N GLU A 71 0.85 -24.45 -1.33
CA GLU A 71 -0.09 -25.31 -2.05
C GLU A 71 -1.53 -25.08 -1.57
N GLU A 72 -1.73 -25.07 -0.25
CA GLU A 72 -3.03 -24.78 0.37
C GLU A 72 -3.52 -23.36 0.04
N MET A 73 -2.62 -22.36 0.04
CA MET A 73 -2.97 -20.99 -0.38
C MET A 73 -3.44 -20.94 -1.83
N GLY A 74 -2.79 -21.69 -2.73
CA GLY A 74 -3.20 -21.80 -4.12
C GLY A 74 -4.60 -22.39 -4.28
N ILE A 75 -4.96 -23.41 -3.48
CA ILE A 75 -6.31 -23.99 -3.47
C ILE A 75 -7.36 -22.96 -3.04
N ILE A 76 -7.06 -22.18 -1.99
CA ILE A 76 -7.96 -21.13 -1.51
C ILE A 76 -8.16 -20.05 -2.57
N GLN A 77 -7.09 -19.62 -3.24
CA GLN A 77 -7.17 -18.61 -4.31
C GLN A 77 -8.01 -19.10 -5.49
N GLN A 78 -7.90 -20.37 -5.88
CA GLN A 78 -8.76 -20.95 -6.92
C GLN A 78 -10.23 -21.01 -6.51
N LYS A 79 -10.50 -21.23 -5.21
CA LYS A 79 -11.86 -21.27 -4.67
C LYS A 79 -12.50 -19.87 -4.54
N TYR A 80 -11.69 -18.84 -4.31
CA TYR A 80 -12.13 -17.46 -4.07
C TYR A 80 -11.30 -16.45 -4.89
N PRO A 81 -11.63 -16.23 -6.18
CA PRO A 81 -10.89 -15.33 -7.08
C PRO A 81 -11.07 -13.82 -6.78
#